data_AF-A0A5J6UBL3-F1
#
_entry.id   AF-A0A5J6UBL3-F1
#
_cell.length_a   1.000
_cell.length_b   1.000
_cell.length_c   1.000
_cell.angle_alpha   90.00
_cell.angle_beta   90.00
_cell.angle_gamma   90.00
#
_symmetry.space_group_name_H-M   'P 1'
#
loop_
_entity.id
_entity.type
_entity.pdbx_description
1 polymer ?
#
loop_
_entity_poly.entity_id
_entity_poly.type
_entity_poly.pdbx_seq_one_letter_code
_entity_poly.pdbx_strand_id
1 'polypeptide(L)'
;MDLSDRRLLRPQAVRAVHAERHLRKGPRGILPARAVPLPGRSAPALRPPVDCRPRPLTSQANPRRRHMGAWDHGPFDNDSALDFVGDLAKGPADGVTAGLRAAMEEVVASTDYVEMPEMSAALAAACLVAARADPSVPLGVVAKEYLDGLAFDADDELRALAARVFARADDPADNEWHYLWADAGALDATGRAHAPYRRVLTGPA
;
A
#
# COMPACT_ATOMS: atom_id res chain seq x y z
N MET A 1 1.07 22.43 50.67
CA MET A 1 1.86 23.63 50.34
C MET A 1 3.30 23.15 50.30
N ASP A 2 4.00 23.06 49.19
CA ASP A 2 4.02 23.91 47.99
C ASP A 2 4.51 23.05 46.80
N LEU A 3 3.86 23.19 45.65
CA LEU A 3 4.16 22.48 44.40
C LEU A 3 4.69 23.54 43.43
N SER A 4 6.00 23.75 43.42
CA SER A 4 6.69 24.57 42.44
C SER A 4 8.14 24.11 42.32
N ASP A 5 8.41 23.17 41.42
CA ASP A 5 9.50 23.40 40.47
C ASP A 5 9.40 22.49 39.23
N ARG A 6 9.09 23.14 38.12
CA ARG A 6 9.24 22.62 36.76
C ARG A 6 10.67 22.93 36.31
N ARG A 7 11.45 21.90 35.95
CA ARG A 7 12.51 21.96 34.92
C ARG A 7 12.93 20.52 34.60
N LEU A 8 12.49 20.01 33.44
CA LEU A 8 13.28 19.96 32.21
C LEU A 8 14.47 19.00 32.33
N LEU A 9 14.31 17.77 31.83
CA LEU A 9 15.39 16.97 31.24
C LEU A 9 14.81 15.93 30.25
N ARG A 10 14.82 16.38 28.98
CA ARG A 10 14.83 15.72 27.67
C ARG A 10 14.71 14.17 27.61
N PRO A 11 13.83 13.61 26.76
CA PRO A 11 13.95 12.23 26.31
C PRO A 11 15.08 12.08 25.26
N GLN A 12 15.82 10.98 25.37
CA GLN A 12 16.91 10.60 24.47
C GLN A 12 16.37 10.15 23.11
N ALA A 13 17.09 10.58 22.07
CA ALA A 13 16.85 10.25 20.68
C ALA A 13 17.11 8.75 20.41
N VAL A 14 16.08 8.02 19.95
CA VAL A 14 16.25 6.74 19.29
C VAL A 14 16.48 7.03 17.80
N ARG A 15 17.71 6.77 17.35
CA ARG A 15 18.11 6.93 15.95
C ARG A 15 17.43 5.86 15.09
N ALA A 16 16.66 6.31 14.10
CA ALA A 16 16.23 5.50 12.98
C ALA A 16 17.44 5.03 12.16
N VAL A 17 17.49 3.74 11.86
CA VAL A 17 18.41 3.14 10.89
C VAL A 17 17.59 2.85 9.63
N HIS A 18 17.63 3.78 8.68
CA HIS A 18 17.23 3.49 7.30
C HIS A 18 18.02 4.36 6.33
N ALA A 19 18.76 3.70 5.44
CA ALA A 19 19.07 4.04 4.05
C ALA A 19 20.48 3.56 3.69
N GLU A 20 20.58 2.73 2.64
CA GLU A 20 21.43 3.00 1.48
C GLU A 20 21.27 1.88 0.43
N ARG A 21 20.37 2.11 -0.54
CA ARG A 21 20.36 1.40 -1.82
C ARG A 21 21.29 2.15 -2.79
N HIS A 22 22.48 1.62 -3.03
CA HIS A 22 23.32 2.07 -4.14
C HIS A 22 23.26 1.08 -5.32
N LEU A 23 22.49 1.45 -6.34
CA LEU A 23 22.63 0.90 -7.69
C LEU A 23 24.03 1.24 -8.24
N ARG A 24 24.85 0.22 -8.49
CA ARG A 24 26.00 0.30 -9.41
C ARG A 24 25.72 -0.59 -10.62
N LYS A 25 25.26 0.01 -11.74
CA LYS A 25 25.31 -0.61 -13.06
C LYS A 25 26.62 -0.22 -13.74
N GLY A 26 27.57 -1.16 -13.79
CA GLY A 26 28.80 -1.02 -14.60
C GLY A 26 28.55 -1.40 -16.07
N PRO A 27 29.29 -0.83 -17.02
CA PRO A 27 29.15 -1.14 -18.44
C PRO A 27 29.86 -2.46 -18.77
N ARG A 28 29.12 -3.44 -19.31
CA ARG A 28 29.72 -4.64 -19.90
C ARG A 28 30.08 -4.36 -21.35
N GLY A 29 31.38 -4.38 -21.64
CA GLY A 29 31.95 -4.23 -22.98
C GLY A 29 31.53 -5.36 -23.91
N ILE A 30 31.29 -5.00 -25.17
CA ILE A 30 31.01 -5.91 -26.27
C ILE A 30 32.35 -6.15 -27.00
N LEU A 31 32.78 -7.42 -27.07
CA LEU A 31 33.84 -7.87 -27.98
C LEU A 31 33.19 -8.50 -29.22
N PRO A 32 33.70 -8.28 -30.45
CA PRO A 32 33.15 -8.92 -31.64
C PRO A 32 33.73 -10.33 -31.83
N ALA A 33 32.86 -11.34 -31.89
CA ALA A 33 33.22 -12.67 -32.35
C ALA A 33 33.14 -12.74 -33.88
N ARG A 34 34.23 -13.22 -34.50
CA ARG A 34 34.40 -13.45 -35.93
C ARG A 34 33.38 -14.48 -36.46
N ALA A 35 32.81 -14.18 -37.62
CA ALA A 35 31.97 -15.11 -38.39
C ALA A 35 32.84 -16.15 -39.14
N VAL A 36 32.45 -17.43 -39.03
CA VAL A 36 32.92 -18.53 -39.89
C VAL A 36 31.71 -18.99 -40.72
N PRO A 37 31.83 -19.16 -42.06
CA PRO A 37 30.71 -19.60 -42.87
C PRO A 37 30.63 -21.15 -42.91
N LEU A 38 29.44 -21.70 -42.64
CA LEU A 38 29.10 -23.10 -42.90
C LEU A 38 28.21 -23.21 -44.15
N PRO A 39 28.40 -24.24 -45.00
CA PRO A 39 27.59 -24.42 -46.21
C PRO A 39 26.34 -25.26 -45.95
N GLY A 40 25.26 -24.89 -46.66
CA GLY A 40 24.26 -25.83 -47.17
C GLY A 40 23.33 -26.51 -46.14
N ARG A 41 22.24 -25.83 -45.78
CA ARG A 41 20.96 -26.50 -45.44
C ARG A 41 19.79 -25.70 -46.00
N SER A 42 18.97 -26.38 -46.80
CA SER A 42 17.73 -25.89 -47.40
C SER A 42 16.77 -25.39 -46.32
N ALA A 43 16.23 -24.19 -46.52
CA ALA A 43 15.26 -23.57 -45.63
C ALA A 43 13.89 -24.26 -45.75
N PRO A 44 13.18 -24.56 -44.65
CA PRO A 44 11.76 -24.87 -44.69
C PRO A 44 10.97 -23.58 -44.95
N ALA A 45 9.81 -23.73 -45.61
CA ALA A 45 8.93 -22.63 -46.02
C ALA A 45 8.65 -21.63 -44.89
N LEU A 46 8.89 -20.34 -45.18
CA LEU A 46 8.54 -19.22 -44.32
C LEU A 46 7.04 -19.27 -44.01
N ARG A 47 6.71 -19.37 -42.72
CA ARG A 47 5.39 -18.97 -42.21
C ARG A 47 5.18 -17.48 -42.55
N PRO A 48 3.95 -17.07 -42.89
CA PRO A 48 3.68 -15.66 -43.16
C PRO A 48 4.06 -14.81 -41.93
N PRO A 49 4.57 -13.58 -42.12
CA PRO A 49 4.94 -12.72 -41.02
C PRO A 49 3.73 -12.48 -40.12
N VAL A 50 3.92 -12.67 -38.82
CA VAL A 50 2.97 -12.20 -37.81
C VAL A 50 2.88 -10.69 -37.99
N ASP A 51 1.68 -10.18 -38.26
CA ASP A 51 1.45 -8.76 -38.36
C ASP A 51 1.66 -8.13 -36.97
N CYS A 52 2.85 -7.57 -36.75
CA CYS A 52 3.22 -6.84 -35.54
C CYS A 52 2.69 -5.40 -35.56
N ARG A 53 1.71 -5.07 -36.42
CA ARG A 53 1.01 -3.78 -36.29
C ARG A 53 0.31 -3.78 -34.93
N PRO A 54 0.59 -2.80 -34.06
CA PRO A 54 -0.22 -2.62 -32.87
C PRO A 54 -1.66 -2.46 -33.35
N ARG A 55 -2.56 -3.36 -32.92
CA ARG A 55 -3.98 -3.06 -33.01
C ARG A 55 -4.14 -1.69 -32.37
N PRO A 56 -4.80 -0.73 -33.03
CA PRO A 56 -5.18 0.49 -32.33
C PRO A 56 -5.96 0.03 -31.11
N LEU A 57 -5.41 0.28 -29.93
CA LEU A 57 -6.16 0.21 -28.69
C LEU A 57 -7.24 1.27 -28.88
N THR A 58 -8.38 0.88 -29.43
CA THR A 58 -9.63 1.57 -29.13
C THR A 58 -9.89 1.25 -27.66
N SER A 59 -9.12 1.92 -26.81
CA SER A 59 -9.57 2.28 -25.49
C SER A 59 -10.88 3.01 -25.76
N GLN A 60 -11.99 2.30 -25.63
CA GLN A 60 -13.18 2.95 -25.12
C GLN A 60 -12.82 3.32 -23.68
N ALA A 61 -12.04 4.40 -23.56
CA ALA A 61 -11.87 5.11 -22.31
C ALA A 61 -13.27 5.56 -21.95
N ASN A 62 -13.87 4.87 -20.99
CA ASN A 62 -15.07 5.35 -20.34
C ASN A 62 -14.69 6.67 -19.66
N PRO A 63 -15.24 7.82 -20.06
CA PRO A 63 -14.80 9.13 -19.58
C PRO A 63 -15.21 9.42 -18.12
N ARG A 64 -15.59 8.41 -17.33
CA ARG A 64 -16.11 8.55 -15.97
C ARG A 64 -15.48 7.65 -14.91
N ARG A 65 -14.33 7.05 -15.20
CA ARG A 65 -13.52 6.35 -14.20
C ARG A 65 -12.24 7.13 -13.99
N ARG A 66 -12.29 8.12 -13.10
CA ARG A 66 -11.09 8.83 -12.66
C ARG A 66 -10.42 7.99 -11.59
N HIS A 67 -9.42 7.24 -11.99
CA HIS A 67 -8.53 6.49 -11.12
C HIS A 67 -7.24 7.30 -10.91
N MET A 68 -6.55 7.10 -9.78
CA MET A 68 -5.18 7.61 -9.62
C MET A 68 -4.23 6.73 -10.44
N GLY A 69 -4.15 6.99 -11.75
CA GLY A 69 -3.29 6.24 -12.65
C GLY A 69 -3.66 4.75 -12.73
N ALA A 70 -2.75 3.88 -12.27
CA ALA A 70 -2.89 2.42 -12.31
C ALA A 70 -3.67 1.82 -11.12
N TRP A 71 -4.01 2.62 -10.12
CA TRP A 71 -4.66 2.14 -8.88
C TRP A 71 -6.18 2.19 -8.97
N ASP A 72 -6.84 1.12 -8.52
CA ASP A 72 -8.27 1.14 -8.24
C ASP A 72 -8.52 1.76 -6.84
N HIS A 73 -9.77 1.84 -6.41
CA HIS A 73 -10.18 2.63 -5.23
C HIS A 73 -10.18 1.86 -3.91
N GLY A 74 -9.87 0.57 -3.94
CA GLY A 74 -9.87 -0.29 -2.77
C GLY A 74 -8.65 -0.08 -1.87
N PRO A 75 -8.75 -0.49 -0.59
CA PRO A 75 -7.71 -0.27 0.40
C PRO A 75 -6.41 -1.05 0.15
N PHE A 76 -6.45 -2.03 -0.76
CA PHE A 76 -5.30 -2.88 -1.11
C PHE A 76 -4.90 -2.75 -2.59
N ASP A 77 -5.41 -1.73 -3.30
CA ASP A 77 -5.12 -1.54 -4.73
C ASP A 77 -3.90 -0.62 -4.97
N ASN A 78 -3.36 -0.02 -3.90
CA ASN A 78 -2.13 0.78 -3.93
C ASN A 78 -0.92 -0.10 -3.58
N ASP A 79 0.18 0.07 -4.32
CA ASP A 79 1.45 -0.59 -4.08
C ASP A 79 1.94 -0.43 -2.63
N SER A 80 1.82 0.75 -2.01
CA SER A 80 2.24 0.96 -0.62
C SER A 80 1.44 0.13 0.39
N ALA A 81 0.14 -0.08 0.11
CA ALA A 81 -0.70 -0.96 0.94
C ALA A 81 -0.30 -2.42 0.75
N LEU A 82 -0.03 -2.85 -0.48
CA LEU A 82 0.39 -4.22 -0.77
C LEU A 82 1.79 -4.54 -0.25
N ASP A 83 2.72 -3.60 -0.33
CA ASP A 83 4.06 -3.71 0.25
C ASP A 83 3.98 -3.89 1.76
N PHE A 84 3.18 -3.07 2.45
CA PHE A 84 2.95 -3.20 3.89
C PHE A 84 2.42 -4.58 4.29
N VAL A 85 1.35 -5.05 3.63
CA VAL A 85 0.76 -6.38 3.94
C VAL A 85 1.74 -7.51 3.60
N GLY A 86 2.46 -7.39 2.49
CA GLY A 86 3.49 -8.33 2.09
C GLY A 86 4.64 -8.41 3.10
N ASP A 87 5.03 -7.29 3.70
CA ASP A 87 6.09 -7.25 4.69
C ASP A 87 5.63 -7.77 6.07
N LEU A 88 4.39 -7.50 6.47
CA LEU A 88 3.77 -8.16 7.63
C LEU A 88 3.78 -9.68 7.48
N ALA A 89 3.41 -10.20 6.31
CA ALA A 89 3.32 -11.64 6.06
C ALA A 89 4.68 -12.34 5.98
N LYS A 90 5.75 -11.63 5.60
CA LYS A 90 7.13 -12.15 5.63
C LYS A 90 7.77 -12.07 7.02
N GLY A 91 7.23 -11.22 7.89
CA GLY A 91 7.69 -11.02 9.25
C GLY A 91 7.42 -12.22 10.17
N PRO A 92 7.95 -12.20 11.40
CA PRO A 92 7.65 -13.22 12.40
C PRO A 92 6.19 -13.09 12.87
N ALA A 93 5.52 -14.24 13.09
CA ALA A 93 4.08 -14.29 13.37
C ALA A 93 3.66 -13.56 14.66
N ASP A 94 4.53 -13.54 15.68
CA ASP A 94 4.33 -12.80 16.93
C ASP A 94 4.47 -11.27 16.77
N GLY A 95 5.02 -10.81 15.65
CA GLY A 95 5.18 -9.40 15.32
C GLY A 95 3.97 -8.76 14.63
N VAL A 96 2.96 -9.54 14.21
CA VAL A 96 1.84 -9.02 13.39
C VAL A 96 1.05 -7.93 14.11
N THR A 97 0.61 -8.18 15.34
CA THR A 97 -0.13 -7.19 16.15
C THR A 97 0.68 -5.91 16.35
N ALA A 98 1.98 -6.05 16.62
CA ALA A 98 2.88 -4.90 16.81
C ALA A 98 3.06 -4.11 15.52
N GLY A 99 3.19 -4.78 14.37
CA GLY A 99 3.32 -4.13 13.06
C GLY A 99 2.04 -3.39 12.63
N LEU A 100 0.87 -3.99 12.84
CA LEU A 100 -0.42 -3.33 12.62
C LEU A 100 -0.56 -2.08 13.49
N ARG A 101 -0.25 -2.20 14.79
CA ARG A 101 -0.28 -1.06 15.72
C ARG A 101 0.69 0.04 15.31
N ALA A 102 1.94 -0.30 15.00
CA ALA A 102 2.97 0.67 14.65
C ALA A 102 2.59 1.51 13.42
N ALA A 103 2.12 0.88 12.34
CA ALA A 103 1.71 1.60 11.14
C ALA A 103 0.53 2.57 11.40
N MET A 104 -0.43 2.16 12.22
CA MET A 104 -1.56 3.03 12.58
C MET A 104 -1.15 4.15 13.54
N GLU A 105 -0.30 3.86 14.54
CA GLU A 105 0.21 4.84 15.49
C GLU A 105 1.10 5.90 14.82
N GLU A 106 1.93 5.52 13.87
CA GLU A 106 2.78 6.44 13.10
C GLU A 106 1.96 7.58 12.48
N VAL A 107 0.85 7.24 11.85
CA VAL A 107 -0.05 8.21 11.21
C VAL A 107 -0.88 9.00 12.23
N VAL A 108 -1.40 8.31 13.26
CA VAL A 108 -2.33 8.88 14.23
C VAL A 108 -1.64 9.79 15.26
N ALA A 109 -0.37 9.51 15.57
CA ALA A 109 0.44 10.30 16.49
C ALA A 109 1.27 11.38 15.78
N SER A 110 1.39 11.32 14.45
CA SER A 110 2.07 12.37 13.68
C SER A 110 1.39 13.72 13.88
N THR A 111 2.18 14.74 14.19
CA THR A 111 1.76 16.15 14.19
C THR A 111 2.03 16.84 12.86
N ASP A 112 2.78 16.18 11.99
CA ASP A 112 3.16 16.68 10.68
C ASP A 112 2.21 16.12 9.61
N TYR A 113 2.27 16.74 8.44
CA TYR A 113 1.56 16.27 7.25
C TYR A 113 1.96 14.83 6.93
N VAL A 114 0.97 13.96 6.71
CA VAL A 114 1.20 12.53 6.46
C VAL A 114 1.25 12.27 4.96
N GLU A 115 2.39 11.75 4.49
CA GLU A 115 2.57 11.40 3.09
C GLU A 115 1.72 10.17 2.70
N MET A 116 1.47 10.02 1.40
CA MET A 116 0.52 9.02 0.89
C MET A 116 0.93 7.57 1.20
N PRO A 117 2.21 7.15 1.13
CA PRO A 117 2.60 5.78 1.43
C PRO A 117 2.26 5.36 2.88
N GLU A 118 2.56 6.22 3.85
CA GLU A 118 2.33 6.02 5.27
C GLU A 118 0.83 5.95 5.56
N MET A 119 0.05 6.89 5.00
CA MET A 119 -1.41 6.85 5.12
C MET A 119 -2.02 5.59 4.49
N SER A 120 -1.50 5.16 3.35
CA SER A 120 -1.98 3.96 2.66
C SER A 120 -1.68 2.69 3.46
N ALA A 121 -0.50 2.58 4.07
CA ALA A 121 -0.14 1.47 4.95
C ALA A 121 -1.03 1.44 6.20
N ALA A 122 -1.27 2.59 6.83
CA ALA A 122 -2.16 2.68 7.99
C ALA A 122 -3.61 2.32 7.64
N LEU A 123 -4.12 2.75 6.49
CA LEU A 123 -5.46 2.39 6.00
C LEU A 123 -5.57 0.88 5.71
N ALA A 124 -4.52 0.27 5.15
CA ALA A 124 -4.47 -1.18 4.95
C ALA A 124 -4.51 -1.93 6.30
N ALA A 125 -3.73 -1.48 7.29
CA ALA A 125 -3.76 -2.03 8.65
C ALA A 125 -5.16 -1.91 9.28
N ALA A 126 -5.78 -0.73 9.20
CA ALA A 126 -7.12 -0.48 9.72
C ALA A 126 -8.17 -1.37 9.04
N CYS A 127 -8.05 -1.60 7.72
CA CYS A 127 -8.93 -2.48 6.96
C CYS A 127 -8.76 -3.96 7.37
N LEU A 128 -7.54 -4.44 7.62
CA LEU A 128 -7.30 -5.79 8.12
C LEU A 128 -7.91 -5.99 9.51
N VAL A 129 -7.79 -5.01 10.41
CA VAL A 129 -8.43 -5.05 11.73
C VAL A 129 -9.94 -5.15 11.61
N ALA A 130 -10.56 -4.33 10.75
CA ALA A 130 -12.01 -4.39 10.52
C ALA A 130 -12.45 -5.75 9.94
N ALA A 131 -11.72 -6.29 8.96
CA ALA A 131 -12.05 -7.58 8.35
C ALA A 131 -11.80 -8.77 9.30
N ARG A 132 -10.86 -8.65 10.24
CA ARG A 132 -10.67 -9.63 11.32
C ARG A 132 -11.83 -9.60 12.32
N ALA A 133 -12.34 -8.41 12.64
CA ALA A 133 -13.48 -8.24 13.53
C ALA A 133 -14.79 -8.75 12.91
N ASP A 134 -14.98 -8.56 11.60
CA ASP A 134 -16.15 -9.04 10.88
C ASP A 134 -15.77 -9.62 9.50
N PRO A 135 -15.80 -10.96 9.34
CA PRO A 135 -15.50 -11.64 8.08
C PRO A 135 -16.47 -11.31 6.92
N SER A 136 -17.58 -10.61 7.17
CA SER A 136 -18.51 -10.19 6.12
C SER A 136 -18.02 -8.98 5.32
N VAL A 137 -16.97 -8.31 5.79
CA VAL A 137 -16.34 -7.19 5.07
C VAL A 137 -15.77 -7.69 3.74
N PRO A 138 -16.05 -6.99 2.61
CA PRO A 138 -15.62 -7.43 1.30
C PRO A 138 -14.10 -7.28 1.13
N LEU A 139 -13.39 -8.41 1.13
CA LEU A 139 -11.97 -8.49 0.77
C LEU A 139 -11.78 -9.06 -0.63
N GLY A 140 -10.81 -8.53 -1.36
CA GLY A 140 -10.28 -9.18 -2.57
C GLY A 140 -9.58 -10.49 -2.22
N VAL A 141 -9.46 -11.40 -3.19
CA VAL A 141 -8.86 -12.74 -2.99
C VAL A 141 -7.47 -12.67 -2.36
N VAL A 142 -6.62 -11.75 -2.85
CA VAL A 142 -5.26 -11.56 -2.36
C VAL A 142 -5.25 -11.07 -0.91
N ALA A 143 -6.05 -10.06 -0.58
CA ALA A 143 -6.13 -9.53 0.79
C ALA A 143 -6.68 -10.56 1.77
N LYS A 144 -7.63 -11.41 1.32
CA LYS A 144 -8.14 -12.52 2.12
C LYS A 144 -7.06 -13.58 2.41
N GLU A 145 -6.26 -13.95 1.41
CA GLU A 145 -5.16 -14.91 1.59
C GLU A 145 -4.15 -14.40 2.63
N TYR A 146 -3.78 -13.12 2.56
CA TYR A 146 -2.95 -12.50 3.59
C TYR A 146 -3.61 -12.53 4.96
N LEU A 147 -4.88 -12.09 5.06
CA LEU A 147 -5.58 -12.08 6.35
C LEU A 147 -5.61 -13.47 6.99
N ASP A 148 -5.94 -14.52 6.23
CA ASP A 148 -6.01 -15.89 6.73
C ASP A 148 -4.66 -16.40 7.27
N GLY A 149 -3.53 -15.89 6.76
CA GLY A 149 -2.18 -16.22 7.21
C GLY A 149 -1.65 -15.38 8.39
N LEU A 150 -2.29 -14.25 8.71
CA LEU A 150 -1.89 -13.35 9.79
C LEU A 150 -2.54 -13.78 11.11
N ALA A 151 -1.73 -13.92 12.18
CA ALA A 151 -2.22 -14.28 13.51
C ALA A 151 -2.30 -13.03 14.41
N PHE A 152 -3.51 -12.50 14.60
CA PHE A 152 -3.79 -11.40 15.54
C PHE A 152 -5.28 -11.37 15.90
N ASP A 153 -5.59 -10.76 17.06
CA ASP A 153 -6.95 -10.46 17.49
C ASP A 153 -7.27 -9.00 17.21
N ALA A 154 -8.49 -8.72 16.73
CA ALA A 154 -8.99 -7.36 16.56
C ALA A 154 -9.61 -6.85 17.86
N ASP A 155 -8.77 -6.66 18.89
CA ASP A 155 -9.20 -6.14 20.18
C ASP A 155 -9.74 -4.70 20.09
N ASP A 156 -10.41 -4.24 21.15
CA ASP A 156 -11.04 -2.92 21.18
C ASP A 156 -10.03 -1.77 21.02
N GLU A 157 -8.79 -1.95 21.48
CA GLU A 157 -7.74 -0.94 21.32
C GLU A 157 -7.31 -0.79 19.85
N LEU A 158 -7.07 -1.90 19.15
CA LEU A 158 -6.77 -1.90 17.72
C LEU A 158 -7.94 -1.38 16.90
N ARG A 159 -9.18 -1.75 17.25
CA ARG A 159 -10.37 -1.24 16.57
C ARG A 159 -10.53 0.27 16.74
N ALA A 160 -10.32 0.79 17.96
CA ALA A 160 -10.36 2.23 18.23
C ALA A 160 -9.23 2.98 17.49
N LEU A 161 -8.03 2.41 17.45
CA LEU A 161 -6.90 2.96 16.70
C LEU A 161 -7.18 2.98 15.19
N ALA A 162 -7.72 1.90 14.63
CA ALA A 162 -8.13 1.81 13.23
C ALA A 162 -9.21 2.85 12.88
N ALA A 163 -10.18 3.11 13.77
CA ALA A 163 -11.17 4.16 13.58
C ALA A 163 -10.53 5.56 13.52
N ARG A 164 -9.50 5.82 14.35
CA ARG A 164 -8.74 7.09 14.32
C ARG A 164 -7.94 7.27 13.02
N VAL A 165 -7.42 6.20 12.44
CA VAL A 165 -6.78 6.26 11.11
C VAL A 165 -7.77 6.75 10.05
N PHE A 166 -8.99 6.21 10.01
CA PHE A 166 -10.01 6.68 9.08
C PHE A 166 -10.39 8.15 9.33
N ALA A 167 -10.52 8.56 10.59
CA ALA A 167 -10.78 9.96 10.93
C ALA A 167 -9.65 10.89 10.44
N ARG A 168 -8.40 10.44 10.54
CA ARG A 168 -7.22 11.16 10.03
C ARG A 168 -7.20 11.24 8.50
N ALA A 169 -7.47 10.13 7.82
CA ALA A 169 -7.51 10.07 6.35
C ALA A 169 -8.63 10.96 5.76
N ASP A 170 -9.75 11.11 6.47
CA ASP A 170 -10.86 11.98 6.08
C ASP A 170 -10.56 13.47 6.25
N ASP A 171 -9.48 13.87 6.95
CA ASP A 171 -9.11 15.27 7.12
C ASP A 171 -8.39 15.81 5.87
N PRO A 172 -9.00 16.78 5.13
CA PRO A 172 -8.43 17.30 3.90
C PRO A 172 -7.15 18.12 4.08
N ALA A 173 -6.85 18.59 5.29
CA ALA A 173 -5.71 19.48 5.52
C ALA A 173 -4.42 18.75 5.91
N ASP A 174 -4.47 17.43 6.08
CA ASP A 174 -3.49 16.75 6.93
C ASP A 174 -2.77 15.56 6.32
N ASN A 175 -3.18 15.13 5.13
CA ASN A 175 -2.53 14.00 4.48
C ASN A 175 -2.60 14.03 2.95
N GLU A 176 -1.54 13.50 2.34
CA GLU A 176 -1.37 13.46 0.89
C GLU A 176 -2.32 12.47 0.22
N TRP A 177 -2.67 11.37 0.89
CA TRP A 177 -3.66 10.43 0.36
C TRP A 177 -4.98 11.13 0.05
N HIS A 178 -5.49 11.94 0.99
CA HIS A 178 -6.71 12.71 0.79
C HIS A 178 -6.56 13.70 -0.35
N TYR A 179 -5.48 14.49 -0.34
CA TYR A 179 -5.19 15.47 -1.40
C TYR A 179 -5.20 14.82 -2.79
N LEU A 180 -4.51 13.69 -2.96
CA LEU A 180 -4.39 13.01 -4.25
C LEU A 180 -5.73 12.44 -4.73
N TRP A 181 -6.52 11.83 -3.85
CA TRP A 181 -7.86 11.35 -4.23
C TRP A 181 -8.85 12.49 -4.49
N ALA A 182 -8.69 13.63 -3.81
CA ALA A 182 -9.45 14.84 -4.05
C ALA A 182 -9.14 15.42 -5.43
N ASP A 183 -7.84 15.57 -5.74
CA ASP A 183 -7.35 16.08 -7.03
C ASP A 183 -7.76 15.15 -8.19
N ALA A 184 -7.72 13.84 -7.98
CA ALA A 184 -8.24 12.85 -8.91
C ALA A 184 -9.78 12.89 -9.06
N GLY A 185 -10.51 13.58 -8.17
CA GLY A 185 -11.97 13.62 -8.17
C GLY A 185 -12.60 12.27 -7.82
N ALA A 186 -11.96 11.51 -6.94
CA ALA A 186 -12.28 10.11 -6.63
C ALA A 186 -12.46 9.82 -5.13
N LEU A 187 -12.48 10.83 -4.25
CA LEU A 187 -12.80 10.67 -2.83
C LEU A 187 -14.12 9.92 -2.57
N ASP A 188 -15.16 10.20 -3.37
CA ASP A 188 -16.43 9.49 -3.23
C ASP A 188 -16.31 7.99 -3.52
N ALA A 189 -15.42 7.62 -4.44
CA ALA A 189 -15.20 6.23 -4.83
C ALA A 189 -14.40 5.49 -3.75
N THR A 190 -13.33 6.08 -3.24
CA THR A 190 -12.55 5.51 -2.13
C THR A 190 -13.37 5.45 -0.84
N GLY A 191 -14.16 6.50 -0.56
CA GLY A 191 -15.11 6.51 0.55
C GLY A 191 -16.11 5.36 0.49
N ARG A 192 -16.67 5.06 -0.68
CA ARG A 192 -17.54 3.88 -0.87
C ARG A 192 -16.80 2.55 -0.67
N ALA A 193 -15.56 2.45 -1.16
CA ALA A 193 -14.74 1.24 -0.99
C ALA A 193 -14.39 1.00 0.50
N HIS A 194 -14.16 2.06 1.26
CA HIS A 194 -13.80 1.99 2.69
C HIS A 194 -15.02 1.90 3.64
N ALA A 195 -16.22 2.25 3.18
CA ALA A 195 -17.42 2.31 4.01
C ALA A 195 -17.74 1.01 4.80
N PRO A 196 -17.61 -0.20 4.22
CA PRO A 196 -17.86 -1.44 4.97
C PRO A 196 -16.92 -1.61 6.18
N TYR A 197 -15.63 -1.31 6.00
CA TYR A 197 -14.62 -1.40 7.05
C TYR A 197 -14.91 -0.41 8.18
N ARG A 198 -15.22 0.85 7.83
CA ARG A 198 -15.57 1.89 8.81
C ARG A 198 -16.78 1.52 9.65
N ARG A 199 -17.82 0.94 9.02
CA ARG A 199 -19.04 0.52 9.71
C ARG A 199 -18.74 -0.46 10.85
N VAL A 200 -17.88 -1.45 10.60
CA VAL A 200 -17.48 -2.47 11.58
C VAL A 200 -16.71 -1.86 12.75
N LEU A 201 -15.84 -0.88 12.46
CA LEU A 201 -15.03 -0.22 13.49
C LEU A 201 -15.83 0.73 14.38
N THR A 202 -16.92 1.30 13.86
CA THR A 202 -17.83 2.17 14.64
C THR A 202 -18.98 1.42 15.33
N GLY A 203 -19.15 0.13 15.05
CA GLY A 203 -20.19 -0.72 15.63
C GLY A 203 -19.78 -1.27 17.01
N PRO A 204 -20.75 -1.68 17.84
CA PRO A 204 -20.45 -2.39 19.08
C PRO A 204 -19.62 -3.65 18.81
N ALA A 205 -18.67 -3.94 19.69
CA ALA A 205 -17.88 -5.17 19.69
C ALA A 205 -18.75 -6.41 19.87
#